data_AF-A0ABC8SM54-F1
#
_entry.id   AF-A0ABC8SM54-F1
#
_cell.length_a   1.000
_cell.length_b   1.000
_cell.length_c   1.000
_cell.angle_alpha   90.00
_cell.angle_beta   90.00
_cell.angle_gamma   90.00
#
_symmetry.space_group_name_H-M   'P 1'
#
loop_
_entity.id
_entity.type
_entity.pdbx_description
1 polymer ?
#
loop_
_entity_poly.entity_id
_entity_poly.type
_entity_poly.pdbx_seq_one_letter_code
_entity_poly.pdbx_strand_id
1 'polypeptide(L)'
;MLECIQWRCSSRRCECIRLDTPQCWVVSLAARPEKNEALKWVTEQPAWKRSEGRDHILPIHHPWSFKSVRRFMKNAIWLLPDMDSTGNWYKPGQGWLEKDLILPYVPNVDLCDAKCLLEIESKRSTLLFFRGRLKRNAGGKIRAKLVSELNGADGVVIEEGSAGEAGKAAAQSGMRKSIYCLCPAGDTPSSARLFDAIFSGCIPVIISDELELPFEGILDYRKIALFVSSSDAVQPGSLLKFLRSVSPAQIRAMQMNLAKFSRHFLYSNPAQPMGPEDLIWRMLAGKLVNIKLHTRRSQRVVKESRSLCTCDCKRSNLTIPALLS
;
A
#
# COMPACT_ATOMS: atom_id res chain seq x y z
N MET A 1 2.66 -7.49 -25.63
CA MET A 1 3.23 -8.31 -24.55
C MET A 1 4.40 -7.54 -23.99
N LEU A 2 4.37 -7.20 -22.70
CA LEU A 2 5.50 -6.58 -22.00
C LEU A 2 6.00 -7.63 -21.01
N GLU A 3 7.21 -8.14 -21.23
CA GLU A 3 7.82 -9.21 -20.44
C GLU A 3 8.52 -8.67 -19.18
N CYS A 4 8.54 -9.49 -18.12
CA CYS A 4 9.06 -9.18 -16.79
C CYS A 4 10.38 -9.93 -16.57
N ILE A 5 11.46 -9.24 -16.16
CA ILE A 5 12.77 -9.86 -15.86
C ILE A 5 13.05 -9.81 -14.35
N GLN A 6 13.46 -10.96 -13.81
CA GLN A 6 13.89 -11.17 -12.43
C GLN A 6 15.42 -10.99 -12.30
N TRP A 7 15.89 -10.35 -11.23
CA TRP A 7 17.33 -10.26 -10.90
C TRP A 7 17.78 -11.45 -10.03
N ARG A 8 18.94 -12.06 -10.37
CA ARG A 8 19.77 -12.82 -9.42
C ARG A 8 20.90 -11.89 -8.94
N CYS A 9 20.87 -11.45 -7.69
CA CYS A 9 22.03 -10.83 -7.06
C CYS A 9 22.97 -11.93 -6.54
N SER A 10 24.12 -12.12 -7.20
CA SER A 10 25.30 -12.72 -6.55
C SER A 10 26.36 -11.63 -6.35
N SER A 11 27.23 -11.84 -5.38
CA SER A 11 27.88 -10.84 -4.52
C SER A 11 28.71 -9.73 -5.17
N ARG A 12 28.92 -9.66 -6.49
CA ARG A 12 29.71 -8.58 -7.14
C ARG A 12 29.33 -8.21 -8.59
N ARG A 13 28.20 -8.67 -9.14
CA ARG A 13 27.82 -8.28 -10.52
C ARG A 13 26.30 -8.18 -10.69
N CYS A 14 25.88 -7.06 -11.26
CA CYS A 14 24.55 -6.88 -11.80
C CYS A 14 24.61 -7.16 -13.31
N GLU A 15 24.12 -8.31 -13.78
CA GLU A 15 23.98 -8.60 -15.21
C GLU A 15 22.52 -8.49 -15.69
N CYS A 16 22.32 -7.76 -16.79
CA CYS A 16 21.06 -7.75 -17.55
C CYS A 16 20.93 -9.05 -18.34
N ILE A 17 19.94 -9.89 -18.05
CA ILE A 17 19.57 -10.99 -18.95
C ILE A 17 18.70 -10.42 -20.06
N ARG A 18 19.25 -10.38 -21.27
CA ARG A 18 18.55 -9.96 -22.49
C ARG A 18 17.67 -11.13 -22.95
N LEU A 19 16.36 -11.03 -22.77
CA LEU A 19 15.41 -11.86 -23.51
C LEU A 19 15.02 -11.07 -24.76
N ASP A 20 15.00 -11.75 -25.90
CA ASP A 20 14.83 -11.16 -27.23
C ASP A 20 13.42 -10.56 -27.42
N THR A 21 13.17 -9.36 -26.90
CA THR A 21 12.30 -8.32 -27.48
C THR A 21 12.43 -6.99 -26.71
N PRO A 22 12.27 -5.82 -27.36
CA PRO A 22 12.60 -4.54 -26.75
C PRO A 22 11.41 -3.91 -26.01
N GLN A 23 11.69 -3.29 -24.86
CA GLN A 23 10.93 -2.19 -24.20
C GLN A 23 10.23 -2.48 -22.85
N CYS A 24 10.95 -3.01 -21.85
CA CYS A 24 10.73 -2.62 -20.45
C CYS A 24 11.99 -2.87 -19.60
N TRP A 25 12.32 -1.96 -18.68
CA TRP A 25 13.46 -2.08 -17.76
C TRP A 25 12.95 -2.10 -16.32
N VAL A 26 13.35 -3.11 -15.54
CA VAL A 26 13.05 -3.25 -14.10
C VAL A 26 14.36 -3.12 -13.33
N VAL A 27 14.50 -2.06 -12.52
CA VAL A 27 15.70 -1.87 -11.67
C VAL A 27 15.29 -1.96 -10.20
N SER A 28 15.81 -2.95 -9.48
CA SER A 28 15.70 -3.05 -8.03
C SER A 28 16.99 -2.51 -7.41
N LEU A 29 16.90 -1.44 -6.62
CA LEU A 29 18.05 -0.91 -5.89
C LEU A 29 17.84 -1.13 -4.39
N ALA A 30 18.64 -2.01 -3.81
CA ALA A 30 18.66 -2.24 -2.38
C ALA A 30 19.37 -1.10 -1.64
N ALA A 31 19.16 -1.02 -0.32
CA ALA A 31 19.55 0.11 0.50
C ALA A 31 21.05 0.18 0.87
N ARG A 32 21.97 0.20 -0.10
CA ARG A 32 23.44 0.21 0.12
C ARG A 32 24.13 1.52 -0.31
N PRO A 33 25.40 1.79 0.09
CA PRO A 33 26.18 2.96 -0.34
C PRO A 33 26.25 3.18 -1.86
N GLU A 34 25.99 2.14 -2.65
CA GLU A 34 25.93 2.13 -4.12
C GLU A 34 24.69 2.83 -4.72
N LYS A 35 23.75 3.37 -3.92
CA LYS A 35 22.52 4.04 -4.43
C LYS A 35 22.81 5.15 -5.44
N ASN A 36 23.84 5.96 -5.18
CA ASN A 36 24.19 7.07 -6.05
C ASN A 36 24.86 6.59 -7.34
N GLU A 37 25.69 5.54 -7.26
CA GLU A 37 26.31 4.91 -8.43
C GLU A 37 25.27 4.25 -9.31
N ALA A 38 24.33 3.52 -8.72
CA ALA A 38 23.27 2.89 -9.46
C ALA A 38 22.29 3.90 -10.07
N LEU A 39 21.96 4.98 -9.35
CA LEU A 39 21.23 6.11 -9.93
C LEU A 39 21.98 6.70 -11.13
N LYS A 40 23.28 6.98 -10.96
CA LYS A 40 24.13 7.51 -12.03
C LYS A 40 24.10 6.58 -13.24
N TRP A 41 24.37 5.30 -13.02
CA TRP A 41 24.35 4.29 -14.07
C TRP A 41 23.00 4.23 -14.80
N VAL A 42 21.87 4.17 -14.07
CA VAL A 42 20.53 4.14 -14.67
C VAL A 42 20.27 5.39 -15.50
N THR A 43 20.58 6.57 -14.94
CA THR A 43 20.28 7.85 -15.61
C THR A 43 21.19 8.12 -16.82
N GLU A 44 22.35 7.47 -16.89
CA GLU A 44 23.27 7.57 -18.02
C GLU A 44 22.84 6.70 -19.22
N GLN A 45 21.98 5.70 -19.01
CA GLN A 45 21.56 4.78 -20.07
C GLN A 45 20.79 5.50 -21.20
N PRO A 46 21.00 5.13 -22.48
CA PRO A 46 20.23 5.68 -23.60
C PRO A 46 18.72 5.52 -23.43
N ALA A 47 18.27 4.40 -22.87
CA ALA A 47 16.87 4.14 -22.58
C ALA A 47 16.28 5.18 -21.62
N TRP A 48 17.00 5.50 -20.54
CA TRP A 48 16.57 6.52 -19.59
C TRP A 48 16.52 7.91 -20.23
N LYS A 49 17.60 8.28 -20.95
CA LYS A 49 17.70 9.59 -21.62
C LYS A 49 16.61 9.82 -22.66
N ARG A 50 16.10 8.75 -23.31
CA ARG A 50 15.01 8.82 -24.30
C ARG A 50 13.71 9.37 -23.74
N SER A 51 13.37 9.02 -22.49
CA SER A 51 12.06 9.30 -21.89
C SER A 51 12.13 10.08 -20.59
N GLU A 52 13.33 10.44 -20.14
CA GLU A 52 13.60 10.96 -18.79
C GLU A 52 13.07 10.01 -17.69
N GLY A 53 13.11 8.71 -17.96
CA GLY A 53 12.63 7.64 -17.08
C GLY A 53 11.12 7.37 -17.11
N ARG A 54 10.31 8.11 -17.89
CA ARG A 54 8.83 8.01 -17.87
C ARG A 54 8.25 6.65 -18.27
N ASP A 55 9.01 5.86 -19.01
CA ASP A 55 8.67 4.51 -19.46
C ASP A 55 9.42 3.40 -18.69
N HIS A 56 10.05 3.75 -17.57
CA HIS A 56 10.76 2.78 -16.72
C HIS A 56 9.89 2.39 -15.52
N ILE A 57 9.87 1.10 -15.19
CA ILE A 57 9.14 0.56 -14.04
C ILE A 57 10.15 0.25 -12.93
N LEU A 58 9.98 0.87 -11.78
CA LEU A 58 10.87 0.72 -10.63
C LEU A 58 10.13 0.09 -9.46
N PRO A 59 10.43 -1.17 -9.10
CA PRO A 59 9.90 -1.78 -7.89
C PRO A 59 10.55 -1.16 -6.65
N ILE A 60 9.73 -0.54 -5.81
CA ILE A 60 10.12 0.05 -4.54
C ILE A 60 9.64 -0.89 -3.44
N HIS A 61 10.55 -1.65 -2.84
CA HIS A 61 10.17 -2.68 -1.87
C HIS A 61 9.80 -2.15 -0.47
N HIS A 62 10.11 -0.89 -0.15
CA HIS A 62 9.85 -0.31 1.17
C HIS A 62 9.63 1.21 1.09
N PRO A 63 8.80 1.83 1.97
CA PRO A 63 8.48 3.26 1.91
C PRO A 63 9.64 4.17 2.29
N TRP A 64 10.75 3.61 2.74
CA TRP A 64 12.01 4.31 2.99
C TRP A 64 13.05 4.08 1.88
N SER A 65 12.78 3.14 0.98
CA SER A 65 13.61 2.90 -0.20
C SER A 65 13.57 4.13 -1.09
N PHE A 66 14.73 4.43 -1.68
CA PHE A 66 14.94 5.61 -2.50
C PHE A 66 14.77 6.97 -1.85
N LYS A 67 14.55 7.09 -0.53
CA LYS A 67 14.24 8.38 0.11
C LYS A 67 15.16 9.55 -0.33
N SER A 68 16.46 9.34 -0.43
CA SER A 68 17.44 10.34 -0.87
C SER A 68 17.48 10.61 -2.38
N VAL A 69 17.03 9.66 -3.20
CA VAL A 69 17.15 9.69 -4.67
C VAL A 69 15.82 9.78 -5.42
N ARG A 70 14.68 9.70 -4.72
CA ARG A 70 13.32 9.81 -5.26
C ARG A 70 13.13 10.99 -6.20
N ARG A 71 13.69 12.14 -5.85
CA ARG A 71 13.59 13.37 -6.67
C ARG A 71 14.14 13.16 -8.10
N PHE A 72 15.17 12.34 -8.27
CA PHE A 72 15.80 12.08 -9.56
C PHE A 72 15.08 11.01 -10.37
N MET A 73 14.28 10.16 -9.72
CA MET A 73 13.55 9.06 -10.36
C MET A 73 12.03 9.24 -10.35
N LYS A 74 11.53 10.42 -9.96
CA LYS A 74 10.10 10.72 -9.81
C LYS A 74 9.28 10.57 -11.08
N ASN A 75 9.92 10.63 -12.25
CA ASN A 75 9.24 10.47 -13.54
C ASN A 75 8.94 9.01 -13.86
N ALA A 76 9.69 8.06 -13.29
CA ALA A 76 9.47 6.64 -13.49
C ALA A 76 8.17 6.16 -12.87
N ILE A 77 7.67 5.03 -13.36
CA ILE A 77 6.51 4.32 -12.85
C ILE A 77 6.98 3.54 -11.61
N TRP A 78 6.47 3.88 -10.44
CA TRP A 78 6.83 3.19 -9.21
C TRP A 78 5.81 2.11 -8.88
N LEU A 79 6.32 0.91 -8.57
CA LEU A 79 5.54 -0.11 -7.90
C LEU A 79 5.85 -0.01 -6.41
N LEU A 80 4.92 0.58 -5.67
CA LEU A 80 5.04 0.94 -4.26
C LEU A 80 4.42 -0.14 -3.37
N PRO A 81 4.92 -0.35 -2.14
CA PRO A 81 4.29 -1.26 -1.19
C PRO A 81 3.13 -0.58 -0.44
N ASP A 82 3.15 0.76 -0.38
CA ASP A 82 2.12 1.63 0.19
C ASP A 82 2.28 3.06 -0.33
N MET A 83 1.23 3.86 -0.16
CA MET A 83 1.22 5.29 -0.50
C MET A 83 0.22 6.04 0.40
N ASP A 84 0.56 7.28 0.73
CA ASP A 84 -0.32 8.25 1.39
C ASP A 84 -0.51 9.48 0.51
N SER A 85 -1.68 10.12 0.60
CA SER A 85 -1.99 11.34 -0.14
C SER A 85 -1.57 12.64 0.55
N THR A 86 -1.15 12.65 1.82
CA THR A 86 -0.65 13.88 2.49
C THR A 86 0.78 14.25 2.19
N GLY A 87 1.56 13.27 1.76
CA GLY A 87 2.99 13.42 1.58
C GLY A 87 3.79 13.50 2.87
N ASN A 88 3.26 12.89 3.93
CA ASN A 88 4.00 12.57 5.14
C ASN A 88 5.14 11.57 4.83
N TRP A 89 4.93 10.61 3.92
CA TRP A 89 5.95 9.65 3.50
C TRP A 89 6.53 9.95 2.11
N TYR A 90 5.70 10.40 1.18
CA TYR A 90 6.11 10.80 -0.18
C TYR A 90 5.88 12.29 -0.37
N LYS A 91 6.94 13.10 -0.35
CA LYS A 91 6.78 14.57 -0.47
C LYS A 91 5.92 14.93 -1.70
N PRO A 92 5.09 15.98 -1.64
CA PRO A 92 4.30 16.41 -2.78
C PRO A 92 5.11 16.45 -4.08
N GLY A 93 4.58 15.78 -5.11
CA GLY A 93 5.22 15.63 -6.41
C GLY A 93 6.24 14.49 -6.54
N GLN A 94 6.40 13.64 -5.53
CA GLN A 94 7.21 12.41 -5.63
C GLN A 94 6.43 11.21 -6.16
N GLY A 95 5.18 11.01 -5.72
CA GLY A 95 4.29 9.94 -6.16
C GLY A 95 3.01 10.48 -6.80
N TRP A 96 2.47 9.75 -7.76
CA TRP A 96 1.31 10.15 -8.56
C TRP A 96 0.46 8.93 -8.91
N LEU A 97 -0.80 8.87 -8.46
CA LEU A 97 -1.71 7.76 -8.77
C LEU A 97 -1.96 7.62 -10.28
N GLU A 98 -1.72 8.65 -11.08
CA GLU A 98 -1.86 8.63 -12.54
C GLU A 98 -0.84 7.70 -13.22
N LYS A 99 0.33 7.49 -12.60
CA LYS A 99 1.39 6.63 -13.13
C LYS A 99 1.79 5.49 -12.20
N ASP A 100 1.83 5.73 -10.89
CA ASP A 100 2.34 4.78 -9.90
C ASP A 100 1.27 3.75 -9.53
N LEU A 101 1.72 2.64 -8.97
CA LEU A 101 0.89 1.53 -8.55
C LEU A 101 1.27 1.08 -7.15
N ILE A 102 0.26 0.81 -6.34
CA ILE A 102 0.44 0.25 -5.01
C ILE A 102 0.21 -1.26 -5.13
N LEU A 103 1.16 -2.03 -4.63
CA LEU A 103 1.14 -3.48 -4.63
C LEU A 103 0.66 -3.98 -3.27
N PRO A 104 -0.17 -5.04 -3.23
CA PRO A 104 -0.51 -5.68 -1.97
C PRO A 104 0.73 -6.32 -1.35
N TYR A 105 0.87 -6.18 -0.02
CA TYR A 105 1.88 -6.95 0.71
C TYR A 105 1.56 -8.43 0.61
N VAL A 106 2.62 -9.25 0.59
CA VAL A 106 2.47 -10.70 0.79
C VAL A 106 1.99 -10.93 2.24
N PRO A 107 0.86 -11.62 2.45
CA PRO A 107 0.42 -11.98 3.78
C PRO A 107 1.43 -12.89 4.48
N ASN A 108 1.60 -12.69 5.77
CA ASN A 108 2.41 -13.55 6.62
C ASN A 108 1.62 -14.76 7.12
N VAL A 109 0.29 -14.78 6.98
CA VAL A 109 -0.61 -15.81 7.50
C VAL A 109 -1.18 -16.69 6.39
N ASP A 110 -1.65 -17.88 6.75
CA ASP A 110 -2.27 -18.82 5.83
C ASP A 110 -3.68 -18.36 5.44
N LEU A 111 -4.01 -18.57 4.17
CA LEU A 111 -5.32 -18.28 3.61
C LEU A 111 -6.40 -19.11 4.32
N CYS A 112 -7.41 -18.42 4.84
CA CYS A 112 -8.67 -18.99 5.28
C CYS A 112 -9.67 -18.88 4.13
N ASP A 113 -9.87 -20.00 3.43
CA ASP A 113 -10.84 -20.10 2.34
C ASP A 113 -12.29 -20.09 2.84
N ALA A 114 -13.25 -20.25 1.93
CA ALA A 114 -14.68 -20.25 2.27
C ALA A 114 -15.04 -21.36 3.28
N LYS A 115 -14.38 -22.53 3.21
CA LYS A 115 -14.61 -23.64 4.15
C LYS A 115 -14.08 -23.28 5.54
N CYS A 116 -12.84 -22.80 5.61
CA CYS A 116 -12.24 -22.31 6.85
C CYS A 116 -13.10 -21.22 7.50
N LEU A 117 -13.64 -20.26 6.73
CA LEU A 117 -14.53 -19.21 7.24
C LEU A 117 -15.79 -19.77 7.92
N LEU A 118 -16.44 -20.77 7.30
CA LEU A 118 -17.61 -21.43 7.89
C LEU A 118 -17.26 -22.14 9.21
N GLU A 119 -16.09 -22.78 9.28
CA GLU A 119 -15.63 -23.50 10.49
C GLU A 119 -15.25 -22.59 11.65
N ILE A 120 -14.88 -21.34 11.39
CA ILE A 120 -14.46 -20.37 12.42
C ILE A 120 -15.55 -19.37 12.78
N GLU A 121 -16.64 -19.27 12.03
CA GLU A 121 -17.71 -18.29 12.27
C GLU A 121 -18.26 -18.37 13.70
N SER A 122 -18.57 -19.58 14.18
CA SER A 122 -19.05 -19.82 15.55
C SER A 122 -17.97 -19.64 16.64
N LYS A 123 -16.69 -19.56 16.25
CA LYS A 123 -15.56 -19.41 17.16
C LYS A 123 -15.15 -17.94 17.36
N ARG A 124 -15.80 -16.99 16.68
CA ARG A 124 -15.51 -15.56 16.78
C ARG A 124 -16.15 -14.96 18.01
N SER A 125 -15.38 -14.91 19.10
CA SER A 125 -15.80 -14.29 20.36
C SER A 125 -15.20 -12.90 20.59
N THR A 126 -14.13 -12.55 19.89
CA THR A 126 -13.46 -11.25 20.04
C THR A 126 -14.09 -10.24 19.07
N LEU A 127 -14.51 -9.08 19.58
CA LEU A 127 -15.03 -7.99 18.75
C LEU A 127 -13.91 -7.37 17.91
N LEU A 128 -12.82 -6.93 18.54
CA LEU A 128 -11.74 -6.19 17.88
C LEU A 128 -10.37 -6.73 18.31
N PHE A 129 -9.52 -7.02 17.33
CA PHE A 129 -8.17 -7.54 17.57
C PHE A 129 -7.08 -6.67 16.95
N PHE A 130 -6.01 -6.47 17.70
CA PHE A 130 -4.76 -5.90 17.23
C PHE A 130 -3.57 -6.65 17.84
N ARG A 131 -2.66 -7.10 16.98
CA ARG A 131 -1.33 -7.55 17.41
C ARG A 131 -0.25 -6.89 16.57
N GLY A 132 0.71 -6.27 17.22
CA GLY A 132 1.78 -5.52 16.57
C GLY A 132 2.49 -4.60 17.53
N ARG A 133 3.47 -3.85 17.04
CA ARG A 133 4.16 -2.90 17.91
C ARG A 133 3.24 -1.77 18.35
N LEU A 134 3.01 -1.69 19.66
CA LEU A 134 2.09 -0.75 20.31
C LEU A 134 2.70 0.65 20.41
N LYS A 135 4.01 0.70 20.72
CA LYS A 135 4.79 1.95 20.75
C LYS A 135 5.70 2.03 19.52
N ARG A 136 5.51 3.07 18.72
CA ARG A 136 6.29 3.37 17.51
C ARG A 136 6.56 4.88 17.45
N ASN A 137 7.67 5.27 16.82
CA ASN A 137 8.06 6.68 16.69
C ASN A 137 7.20 7.38 15.61
N ALA A 138 7.32 8.71 15.48
CA ALA A 138 6.70 9.52 14.42
C ALA A 138 5.20 9.26 14.17
N GLY A 139 4.81 8.70 13.02
CA GLY A 139 3.43 8.43 12.60
C GLY A 139 2.68 7.39 13.44
N GLY A 140 3.40 6.66 14.31
CA GLY A 140 2.82 5.69 15.24
C GLY A 140 2.12 6.27 16.47
N LYS A 141 2.05 7.61 16.64
CA LYS A 141 1.40 8.26 17.81
C LYS A 141 -0.05 7.85 17.98
N ILE A 142 -0.76 7.58 16.88
CA ILE A 142 -2.15 7.12 16.93
C ILE A 142 -2.28 5.76 17.62
N ARG A 143 -1.29 4.87 17.49
CA ARG A 143 -1.33 3.55 18.14
C ARG A 143 -1.30 3.67 19.65
N ALA A 144 -0.47 4.56 20.19
CA ALA A 144 -0.44 4.80 21.63
C ALA A 144 -1.78 5.35 22.15
N LYS A 145 -2.43 6.24 21.39
CA LYS A 145 -3.77 6.74 21.71
C LYS A 145 -4.82 5.63 21.65
N LEU A 146 -4.85 4.86 20.56
CA LEU A 146 -5.78 3.73 20.41
C LEU A 146 -5.59 2.69 21.51
N VAL A 147 -4.35 2.37 21.89
CA VAL A 147 -4.07 1.49 23.02
C VAL A 147 -4.65 2.07 24.30
N SER A 148 -4.44 3.35 24.59
CA SER A 148 -5.00 4.01 25.78
C SER A 148 -6.53 3.95 25.81
N GLU A 149 -7.18 4.16 24.67
CA GLU A 149 -8.64 4.20 24.56
C GLU A 149 -9.30 2.81 24.60
N LEU A 150 -8.61 1.78 24.12
CA LEU A 150 -9.18 0.45 23.91
C LEU A 150 -8.72 -0.59 24.93
N ASN A 151 -7.68 -0.30 25.72
CA ASN A 151 -7.16 -1.25 26.70
C ASN A 151 -8.19 -1.54 27.79
N GLY A 152 -8.42 -2.83 28.07
CA GLY A 152 -9.41 -3.28 29.05
C GLY A 152 -10.87 -3.20 28.58
N ALA A 153 -11.13 -2.81 27.33
CA ALA A 153 -12.49 -2.79 26.80
C ALA A 153 -13.02 -4.21 26.51
N ASP A 154 -14.30 -4.41 26.78
CA ASP A 154 -14.97 -5.70 26.56
C ASP A 154 -14.95 -6.14 25.09
N GLY A 155 -14.55 -7.40 24.87
CA GLY A 155 -14.39 -7.99 23.54
C GLY A 155 -13.18 -7.46 22.75
N VAL A 156 -12.26 -6.73 23.36
CA VAL A 156 -11.10 -6.14 22.67
C VAL A 156 -9.79 -6.80 23.11
N VAL A 157 -8.95 -7.17 22.15
CA VAL A 157 -7.62 -7.74 22.40
C VAL A 157 -6.58 -6.89 21.68
N ILE A 158 -5.70 -6.25 22.44
CA ILE A 158 -4.59 -5.43 21.92
C ILE A 158 -3.30 -5.89 22.57
N GLU A 159 -2.40 -6.44 21.76
CA GLU A 159 -1.18 -7.09 22.25
C GLU A 159 0.06 -6.63 21.50
N GLU A 160 1.19 -6.58 22.22
CA GLU A 160 2.50 -6.37 21.63
C GLU A 160 2.89 -7.59 20.78
N GLY A 161 3.25 -7.35 19.53
CA GLY A 161 3.61 -8.39 18.58
C GLY A 161 5.05 -8.88 18.76
N SER A 162 5.27 -10.17 18.58
CA SER A 162 6.58 -10.81 18.51
C SER A 162 6.95 -11.19 17.07
N ALA A 163 8.25 -11.27 16.77
CA ALA A 163 8.75 -11.76 15.49
C ALA A 163 8.84 -13.30 15.47
N GLY A 164 8.95 -13.88 14.27
CA GLY A 164 9.11 -15.32 14.08
C GLY A 164 7.79 -16.10 14.05
N GLU A 165 7.89 -17.43 13.91
CA GLU A 165 6.75 -18.31 13.64
C GLU A 165 5.70 -18.29 14.75
N ALA A 166 6.12 -18.26 16.02
CA ALA A 166 5.20 -18.16 17.14
C ALA A 166 4.39 -16.85 17.12
N GLY A 167 5.03 -15.74 16.73
CA GLY A 167 4.35 -14.45 16.59
C GLY A 167 3.34 -14.45 15.46
N LYS A 168 3.69 -15.05 14.32
CA LYS A 168 2.81 -15.28 13.17
C LYS A 168 1.61 -16.14 13.54
N ALA A 169 1.83 -17.30 14.18
CA ALA A 169 0.77 -18.21 14.59
C ALA A 169 -0.20 -17.56 15.60
N ALA A 170 0.34 -16.80 16.57
CA ALA A 170 -0.48 -16.04 17.51
C ALA A 170 -1.34 -14.98 16.82
N ALA A 171 -0.77 -14.24 15.85
CA ALA A 171 -1.51 -13.27 15.07
C ALA A 171 -2.62 -13.94 14.25
N GLN A 172 -2.33 -15.01 13.52
CA GLN A 172 -3.32 -15.76 12.73
C GLN A 172 -4.45 -16.31 13.60
N SER A 173 -4.12 -16.92 14.74
CA SER A 173 -5.11 -17.45 15.68
C SER A 173 -6.01 -16.35 16.23
N GLY A 174 -5.42 -15.22 16.65
CA GLY A 174 -6.18 -14.07 17.14
C GLY A 174 -7.10 -13.47 16.07
N MET A 175 -6.61 -13.26 14.85
CA MET A 175 -7.40 -12.74 13.74
C MET A 175 -8.58 -13.65 13.39
N ARG A 176 -8.38 -14.98 13.35
CA ARG A 176 -9.45 -15.95 13.04
C ARG A 176 -10.54 -16.04 14.11
N LYS A 177 -10.22 -15.68 15.36
CA LYS A 177 -11.17 -15.62 16.49
C LYS A 177 -11.88 -14.26 16.64
N SER A 178 -11.60 -13.31 15.75
CA SER A 178 -12.05 -11.93 15.90
C SER A 178 -12.96 -11.49 14.77
N ILE A 179 -13.95 -10.65 15.05
CA ILE A 179 -14.83 -10.08 14.02
C ILE A 179 -14.03 -9.05 13.20
N TYR A 180 -13.43 -8.08 13.91
CA TYR A 180 -12.71 -6.97 13.33
C TYR A 180 -11.22 -7.00 13.65
N CYS A 181 -10.40 -6.55 12.71
CA CYS A 181 -8.95 -6.43 12.87
C CYS A 181 -8.51 -5.00 12.64
N LEU A 182 -7.97 -4.38 13.68
CA LEU A 182 -7.54 -2.99 13.65
C LEU A 182 -6.31 -2.83 12.74
N CYS A 183 -6.40 -1.93 11.78
CA CYS A 183 -5.35 -1.62 10.81
C CYS A 183 -4.98 -0.12 10.88
N PRO A 184 -4.32 0.33 11.96
CA PRO A 184 -3.89 1.71 12.08
C PRO A 184 -2.58 1.94 11.34
N ALA A 185 -2.43 3.15 10.80
CA ALA A 185 -1.16 3.64 10.28
C ALA A 185 -0.03 3.51 11.33
N GLY A 186 1.21 3.40 10.86
CA GLY A 186 2.40 3.21 11.72
C GLY A 186 3.56 4.10 11.31
N ASP A 187 4.76 3.53 11.23
CA ASP A 187 5.94 4.19 10.65
C ASP A 187 5.86 4.28 9.11
N THR A 188 4.82 3.70 8.53
CA THR A 188 4.50 3.58 7.12
C THR A 188 2.97 3.75 6.95
N PRO A 189 2.48 4.19 5.78
CA PRO A 189 1.05 4.34 5.53
C PRO A 189 0.25 3.05 5.77
N SER A 190 0.80 1.90 5.37
CA SER A 190 0.19 0.59 5.57
C SER A 190 1.19 -0.47 6.03
N SER A 191 0.71 -1.69 6.25
CA SER A 191 1.53 -2.87 6.56
C SER A 191 0.84 -4.14 6.11
N ALA A 192 1.58 -5.25 6.07
CA ALA A 192 1.05 -6.57 5.74
C ALA A 192 -0.18 -6.98 6.57
N ARG A 193 -0.39 -6.39 7.76
CA ARG A 193 -1.54 -6.66 8.64
C ARG A 193 -2.89 -6.53 7.94
N LEU A 194 -3.03 -5.57 7.02
CA LEU A 194 -4.28 -5.42 6.26
C LEU A 194 -4.59 -6.72 5.49
N PHE A 195 -3.59 -7.26 4.80
CA PHE A 195 -3.74 -8.48 4.01
C PHE A 195 -3.78 -9.74 4.89
N ASP A 196 -3.10 -9.72 6.04
CA ASP A 196 -3.21 -10.79 7.06
C ASP A 196 -4.64 -10.90 7.60
N ALA A 197 -5.28 -9.75 7.87
CA ALA A 197 -6.66 -9.70 8.29
C ALA A 197 -7.59 -10.25 7.19
N ILE A 198 -7.37 -9.84 5.93
CA ILE A 198 -8.14 -10.35 4.79
C ILE A 198 -7.99 -11.87 4.66
N PHE A 199 -6.77 -12.39 4.73
CA PHE A 199 -6.48 -13.83 4.61
C PHE A 199 -7.03 -14.63 5.81
N SER A 200 -7.12 -14.02 6.99
CA SER A 200 -7.71 -14.65 8.17
C SER A 200 -9.23 -14.52 8.22
N GLY A 201 -9.86 -13.83 7.25
CA GLY A 201 -11.29 -13.57 7.26
C GLY A 201 -11.73 -12.54 8.30
N CYS A 202 -10.81 -11.78 8.87
CA CYS A 202 -11.08 -10.77 9.88
C CYS A 202 -11.34 -9.43 9.18
N ILE A 203 -12.50 -8.79 9.42
CA ILE A 203 -12.88 -7.56 8.71
C ILE A 203 -11.88 -6.45 9.07
N PRO A 204 -11.08 -5.93 8.12
CA PRO A 204 -10.13 -4.87 8.42
C PRO A 204 -10.86 -3.58 8.81
N VAL A 205 -10.43 -2.97 9.91
CA VAL A 205 -10.84 -1.62 10.32
C VAL A 205 -9.66 -0.70 10.08
N ILE A 206 -9.67 -0.03 8.95
CA ILE A 206 -8.60 0.85 8.50
C ILE A 206 -8.75 2.19 9.20
N ILE A 207 -7.75 2.55 10.02
CA ILE A 207 -7.68 3.85 10.68
C ILE A 207 -6.68 4.71 9.90
N SER A 208 -7.21 5.49 8.96
CA SER A 208 -6.42 6.40 8.12
C SER A 208 -7.34 7.39 7.41
N ASP A 209 -6.84 8.60 7.20
CA ASP A 209 -7.53 9.64 6.44
C ASP A 209 -7.10 9.68 4.97
N GLU A 210 -6.00 9.00 4.62
CA GLU A 210 -5.19 9.30 3.43
C GLU A 210 -4.53 8.07 2.79
N LEU A 211 -4.83 6.87 3.31
CA LEU A 211 -4.26 5.64 2.78
C LEU A 211 -4.85 5.32 1.41
N GLU A 212 -3.97 5.19 0.42
CA GLU A 212 -4.31 4.68 -0.91
C GLU A 212 -4.14 3.15 -0.91
N LEU A 213 -5.12 2.42 -1.45
CA LEU A 213 -5.12 0.96 -1.44
C LEU A 213 -4.78 0.36 -2.81
N PRO A 214 -4.18 -0.85 -2.85
CA PRO A 214 -3.96 -1.54 -4.12
C PRO A 214 -5.26 -1.75 -4.88
N PHE A 215 -5.26 -1.38 -6.15
CA PHE A 215 -6.35 -1.73 -7.08
C PHE A 215 -7.72 -1.08 -6.79
N GLU A 216 -7.82 0.05 -6.08
CA GLU A 216 -9.12 0.71 -5.75
C GLU A 216 -10.01 1.06 -6.95
N GLY A 217 -9.46 1.21 -8.15
CA GLY A 217 -10.25 1.39 -9.38
C GLY A 217 -10.93 0.12 -9.89
N ILE A 218 -10.58 -1.05 -9.33
CA ILE A 218 -11.09 -2.37 -9.73
C ILE A 218 -11.77 -3.06 -8.54
N LEU A 219 -11.21 -2.92 -7.34
CA LEU A 219 -11.67 -3.55 -6.11
C LEU A 219 -12.35 -2.53 -5.20
N ASP A 220 -13.61 -2.77 -4.88
CA ASP A 220 -14.36 -1.94 -3.94
C ASP A 220 -14.12 -2.41 -2.49
N TYR A 221 -13.16 -1.79 -1.81
CA TYR A 221 -12.79 -2.14 -0.44
C TYR A 221 -13.92 -1.92 0.58
N ARG A 222 -14.92 -1.09 0.28
CA ARG A 222 -16.10 -0.88 1.16
C ARG A 222 -16.91 -2.17 1.36
N LYS A 223 -16.70 -3.17 0.49
CA LYS A 223 -17.33 -4.50 0.59
C LYS A 223 -16.63 -5.44 1.57
N ILE A 224 -15.40 -5.11 1.99
CA ILE A 224 -14.56 -5.99 2.81
C ILE A 224 -13.93 -5.31 4.02
N ALA A 225 -13.91 -3.99 4.08
CA ALA A 225 -13.26 -3.23 5.14
C ALA A 225 -14.13 -2.05 5.62
N LEU A 226 -13.89 -1.63 6.86
CA LEU A 226 -14.43 -0.41 7.45
C LEU A 226 -13.34 0.66 7.49
N PHE A 227 -13.71 1.89 7.14
CA PHE A 227 -12.81 3.03 7.13
C PHE A 227 -13.23 4.00 8.23
N VAL A 228 -12.28 4.38 9.09
CA VAL A 228 -12.52 5.32 10.19
C VAL A 228 -11.41 6.36 10.18
N SER A 229 -11.80 7.63 10.28
CA SER A 229 -10.84 8.73 10.35
C SER A 229 -9.95 8.60 11.59
N SER A 230 -8.71 9.09 11.52
CA SER A 230 -7.81 9.05 12.68
C SER A 230 -8.38 9.83 13.87
N SER A 231 -9.10 10.92 13.58
CA SER A 231 -9.70 11.80 14.59
C SER A 231 -10.89 11.15 15.29
N ASP A 232 -11.73 10.40 14.58
CA ASP A 232 -12.90 9.73 15.16
C ASP A 232 -12.49 8.49 15.95
N ALA A 233 -11.49 7.76 15.47
CA ALA A 233 -11.03 6.53 16.09
C ALA A 233 -10.43 6.73 17.49
N VAL A 234 -9.91 7.93 17.78
CA VAL A 234 -9.34 8.30 19.09
C VAL A 234 -10.34 9.03 20.00
N GLN A 235 -11.57 9.30 19.54
CA GLN A 235 -12.59 9.84 20.43
C GLN A 235 -13.08 8.76 21.40
N PRO A 236 -13.20 9.05 22.70
CA PRO A 236 -13.57 8.07 23.71
C PRO A 236 -14.84 7.29 23.36
N GLY A 237 -14.71 5.96 23.29
CA GLY A 237 -15.82 5.03 22.98
C GLY A 237 -16.39 5.08 21.56
N SER A 238 -16.01 6.06 20.73
CA SER A 238 -16.55 6.27 19.38
C SER A 238 -16.34 5.05 18.48
N LEU A 239 -15.10 4.54 18.44
CA LEU A 239 -14.75 3.40 17.60
C LEU A 239 -15.57 2.15 17.96
N LEU A 240 -15.67 1.82 19.25
CA LEU A 240 -16.42 0.63 19.70
C LEU A 240 -17.93 0.79 19.48
N LYS A 241 -18.47 2.00 19.70
CA LYS A 241 -19.86 2.31 19.37
C LYS A 241 -20.15 2.10 17.89
N PHE A 242 -19.27 2.58 17.02
CA PHE A 242 -19.38 2.36 15.57
C PHE A 242 -19.33 0.87 15.21
N LEU A 243 -18.32 0.12 15.68
CA LEU A 243 -18.16 -1.30 15.37
C LEU A 243 -19.35 -2.15 15.86
N ARG A 244 -19.93 -1.81 17.01
CA ARG A 244 -21.13 -2.47 17.55
C ARG A 244 -22.42 -2.08 16.82
N SER A 245 -22.44 -0.96 16.11
CA SER A 245 -23.62 -0.51 15.33
C SER A 245 -23.77 -1.24 13.99
N VAL A 246 -22.71 -1.89 13.49
CA VAL A 246 -22.74 -2.64 12.24
C VAL A 246 -23.60 -3.88 12.42
N SER A 247 -24.58 -4.08 11.53
CA SER A 247 -25.52 -5.19 11.67
C SER A 247 -24.85 -6.55 11.43
N PRO A 248 -25.33 -7.63 12.08
CA PRO A 248 -24.83 -8.99 11.83
C PRO A 248 -24.93 -9.41 10.35
N ALA A 249 -25.92 -8.91 9.61
CA ALA A 249 -26.06 -9.17 8.18
C ALA A 249 -24.93 -8.53 7.35
N GLN A 250 -24.55 -7.29 7.68
CA GLN A 250 -23.42 -6.61 7.05
C GLN A 250 -22.09 -7.31 7.38
N ILE A 251 -21.89 -7.71 8.63
CA ILE A 251 -20.70 -8.46 9.07
C ILE A 251 -20.53 -9.74 8.25
N ARG A 252 -21.59 -10.58 8.17
CA ARG A 252 -21.57 -11.81 7.38
C ARG A 252 -21.29 -11.56 5.90
N ALA A 253 -21.92 -10.52 5.32
CA ALA A 253 -21.70 -10.16 3.92
C ALA A 253 -20.23 -9.75 3.66
N MET A 254 -19.64 -8.96 4.56
CA MET A 254 -18.22 -8.57 4.47
C MET A 254 -17.30 -9.80 4.59
N GLN A 255 -17.52 -10.70 5.56
CA GLN A 255 -16.72 -11.92 5.72
C GLN A 255 -16.81 -12.85 4.50
N MET A 256 -17.99 -13.03 3.92
CA MET A 256 -18.15 -13.79 2.67
C MET A 256 -17.40 -13.13 1.50
N ASN A 257 -17.35 -11.79 1.46
CA ASN A 257 -16.58 -11.08 0.45
C ASN A 257 -15.07 -11.23 0.69
N LEU A 258 -14.58 -11.34 1.92
CA LEU A 258 -13.16 -11.57 2.20
C LEU A 258 -12.64 -12.85 1.52
N ALA A 259 -13.40 -13.95 1.58
CA ALA A 259 -13.07 -15.19 0.86
C ALA A 259 -12.98 -14.99 -0.66
N LYS A 260 -13.82 -14.12 -1.22
CA LYS A 260 -13.82 -13.83 -2.67
C LYS A 260 -12.70 -12.87 -3.06
N PHE A 261 -12.32 -11.96 -2.17
CA PHE A 261 -11.32 -10.92 -2.42
C PHE A 261 -9.90 -11.42 -2.19
N SER A 262 -9.68 -12.39 -1.30
CA SER A 262 -8.36 -12.90 -0.95
C SER A 262 -7.54 -13.35 -2.17
N ARG A 263 -8.17 -13.96 -3.19
CA ARG A 263 -7.51 -14.34 -4.45
C ARG A 263 -6.86 -13.18 -5.20
N HIS A 264 -7.37 -11.96 -5.04
CA HIS A 264 -6.82 -10.75 -5.67
C HIS A 264 -5.49 -10.32 -5.04
N PHE A 265 -5.14 -10.89 -3.89
CA PHE A 265 -3.91 -10.60 -3.14
C PHE A 265 -3.02 -11.84 -2.97
N LEU A 266 -3.38 -12.96 -3.61
CA LEU A 266 -2.61 -14.19 -3.59
C LEU A 266 -1.70 -14.27 -4.83
N TYR A 267 -0.42 -13.98 -4.64
CA TYR A 267 0.57 -14.10 -5.70
C TYR A 267 0.74 -15.56 -6.14
N SER A 268 0.94 -15.78 -7.44
CA SER A 268 0.97 -17.10 -8.07
C SER A 268 1.86 -17.13 -9.32
N ASN A 269 2.44 -18.29 -9.59
CA ASN A 269 3.16 -18.55 -10.84
C ASN A 269 2.71 -19.90 -11.41
N PRO A 270 2.01 -19.93 -12.56
CA PRO A 270 1.69 -18.81 -13.44
C PRO A 270 0.65 -17.85 -12.83
N ALA A 271 0.70 -16.59 -13.26
CA ALA A 271 -0.25 -15.55 -12.86
C ALA A 271 -1.70 -15.98 -13.18
N GLN A 272 -2.58 -15.85 -12.19
CA GLN A 272 -3.99 -16.20 -12.35
C GLN A 272 -4.83 -14.99 -12.81
N PRO A 273 -5.91 -15.21 -13.57
CA PRO A 273 -6.87 -14.15 -13.90
C PRO A 273 -7.40 -13.48 -12.64
N MET A 274 -7.39 -12.15 -12.61
CA MET A 274 -7.75 -11.32 -11.45
C MET A 274 -6.87 -11.56 -10.21
N GLY A 275 -5.73 -12.26 -10.32
CA GLY A 275 -4.68 -12.29 -9.30
C GLY A 275 -3.91 -10.97 -9.26
N PRO A 276 -3.06 -10.75 -8.24
CA PRO A 276 -2.33 -9.49 -8.09
C PRO A 276 -1.45 -9.19 -9.31
N GLU A 277 -0.80 -10.18 -9.91
CA GLU A 277 0.02 -9.98 -11.12
C GLU A 277 -0.80 -9.51 -12.32
N ASP A 278 -1.95 -10.15 -12.57
CA ASP A 278 -2.86 -9.75 -13.65
C ASP A 278 -3.42 -8.34 -13.41
N LEU A 279 -3.82 -8.01 -12.18
CA LEU A 279 -4.31 -6.69 -11.80
C LEU A 279 -3.25 -5.60 -11.97
N ILE A 280 -1.99 -5.87 -11.61
CA ILE A 280 -0.86 -4.95 -11.86
C ILE A 280 -0.77 -4.63 -13.36
N TRP A 281 -0.76 -5.65 -14.22
CA TRP A 281 -0.65 -5.45 -15.66
C TRP A 281 -1.86 -4.75 -16.26
N ARG A 282 -3.07 -5.05 -15.80
CA ARG A 282 -4.30 -4.35 -16.21
C ARG A 282 -4.23 -2.87 -15.88
N MET A 283 -3.83 -2.52 -14.66
CA MET A 283 -3.71 -1.13 -14.27
C MET A 283 -2.56 -0.40 -15.00
N LEU A 284 -1.42 -1.06 -15.20
CA LEU A 284 -0.33 -0.50 -16.04
C LEU A 284 -0.80 -0.22 -17.46
N ALA A 285 -1.53 -1.17 -18.08
CA ALA A 285 -2.07 -1.01 -19.42
C ALA A 285 -3.03 0.19 -19.50
N GLY A 286 -3.89 0.37 -18.49
CA GLY A 286 -4.78 1.53 -18.40
C GLY A 286 -4.05 2.87 -18.29
N LYS A 287 -2.86 2.90 -17.69
CA LYS A 287 -2.03 4.12 -17.54
C LYS A 287 -1.18 4.43 -18.77
N LEU A 288 -1.01 3.48 -19.71
CA LEU A 288 -0.06 3.57 -20.81
C LEU A 288 -0.31 4.77 -21.74
N VAL A 289 -1.57 5.13 -21.99
CA VAL A 289 -1.92 6.28 -22.82
C VAL A 289 -1.40 7.58 -22.21
N ASN A 290 -1.61 7.78 -20.90
CA ASN A 290 -1.13 8.95 -20.18
C ASN A 290 0.40 9.00 -20.11
N ILE A 291 1.05 7.85 -19.87
CA ILE A 291 2.52 7.76 -19.89
C ILE A 291 3.07 8.19 -21.27
N LYS A 292 2.52 7.64 -22.36
CA LYS A 292 2.92 8.00 -23.73
C LYS A 292 2.65 9.48 -24.04
N LEU A 293 1.53 10.03 -23.57
CA LEU A 293 1.21 11.45 -23.70
C LEU A 293 2.27 12.33 -23.04
N HIS A 294 2.62 12.06 -21.78
CA HIS A 294 3.61 12.84 -21.04
C HIS A 294 5.02 12.74 -21.66
N THR A 295 5.42 11.55 -22.12
CA THR A 295 6.71 11.36 -22.83
C THR A 295 6.78 12.14 -24.14
N ARG A 296 5.73 12.09 -24.97
CA ARG A 296 5.70 12.85 -26.23
C ARG A 296 5.68 14.36 -25.98
N ARG A 297 4.92 14.82 -24.98
CA ARG A 297 4.90 16.25 -24.60
C ARG A 297 6.27 16.73 -24.13
N SER A 298 7.05 15.90 -23.43
CA SER A 298 8.40 16.29 -23.02
C SER A 298 9.40 16.37 -24.17
N GLN A 299 9.24 15.55 -25.20
CA GLN A 299 10.12 15.52 -26.37
C GLN A 299 9.86 16.67 -27.37
N ARG A 300 8.68 17.31 -27.34
CA ARG A 300 8.32 18.40 -28.26
C ARG A 300 8.97 19.75 -27.93
N VAL A 301 9.33 19.96 -26.67
CA VAL A 301 9.80 21.27 -26.19
C VAL A 301 11.32 21.30 -26.24
N VAL A 302 11.89 22.32 -26.88
CA VAL A 302 13.34 22.56 -26.87
C VAL A 302 13.81 22.68 -25.42
N LYS A 303 14.88 21.97 -25.05
CA LYS A 303 15.51 22.12 -23.73
C LYS A 303 15.74 23.61 -23.48
N GLU A 304 15.32 24.11 -22.31
CA GLU A 304 15.42 25.53 -21.86
C GLU A 304 14.25 26.47 -22.21
N SER A 305 13.30 26.10 -23.08
CA SER A 305 12.10 26.96 -23.33
C SER A 305 10.93 26.72 -22.37
N ARG A 306 11.12 25.90 -21.32
CA ARG A 306 10.08 25.61 -20.33
C ARG A 306 10.00 26.68 -19.25
N SER A 307 8.99 27.54 -19.32
CA SER A 307 8.37 28.10 -18.12
C SER A 307 7.56 26.99 -17.43
N LEU A 308 7.93 26.63 -16.20
CA LEU A 308 7.18 25.65 -15.39
C LEU A 308 5.79 26.21 -15.05
N CYS A 309 4.81 26.02 -15.94
CA CYS A 309 3.40 26.15 -15.55
C CYS A 309 2.98 24.83 -14.92
N THR A 310 3.08 24.73 -13.58
CA THR A 310 2.33 23.72 -12.85
C THR A 310 0.86 24.15 -12.86
N CYS A 311 -0.01 23.32 -13.42
CA CYS A 311 -1.43 23.40 -13.09
C CYS A 311 -1.59 22.82 -11.68
N ASP A 312 -1.09 23.53 -10.67
CA ASP A 312 -1.43 23.24 -9.29
C ASP A 312 -2.86 23.73 -9.10
N CYS A 313 -3.82 22.80 -9.07
CA CYS A 313 -5.11 23.06 -8.47
C CYS A 313 -4.89 23.25 -6.95
N LYS A 314 -4.44 24.44 -6.55
CA LYS A 314 -4.41 24.83 -5.14
C LYS A 314 -5.86 24.84 -4.64
N ARG A 315 -6.14 24.16 -3.52
CA ARG A 315 -7.35 24.43 -2.76
C ARG A 315 -7.39 25.93 -2.48
N SER A 316 -8.53 26.56 -2.76
CA SER A 316 -8.78 27.95 -2.40
C SER A 316 -8.48 28.13 -0.91
N ASN A 317 -7.58 29.06 -0.57
CA ASN A 317 -7.35 29.46 0.81
C ASN A 317 -8.70 29.85 1.42
N LEU A 318 -9.14 29.13 2.45
CA LEU A 318 -10.21 29.61 3.33
C LEU A 318 -9.66 30.87 4.02
N THR A 319 -10.15 32.03 3.61
CA THR A 319 -9.97 33.29 4.32
C THR A 319 -10.64 33.15 5.68
N ILE A 320 -9.84 33.03 6.74
CA ILE A 320 -10.31 33.27 8.10
C ILE A 320 -10.58 34.78 8.21
N PRO A 321 -11.79 35.24 8.54
CA PRO A 321 -12.06 36.66 8.72
C PRO A 321 -11.20 37.18 9.87
N ALA A 322 -10.44 38.25 9.63
CA ALA A 322 -9.70 38.95 10.66
C ALA A 322 -10.68 39.45 11.74
N LEU A 323 -10.43 39.08 13.00
CA LEU A 323 -11.01 39.79 14.12
C LEU A 323 -10.46 41.23 14.11
N LEU A 324 -11.36 42.19 13.92
CA LEU A 324 -11.10 43.60 14.19
C LEU A 324 -11.15 43.79 15.71
N SER A 325 -10.00 44.16 16.29
CA SER A 325 -9.89 44.84 17.58
C SER A 325 -9.99 46.34 17.37
#